data_AF-A0AAV5U5U6-F1
#
_entry.id   AF-A0AAV5U5U6-F1
#
_cell.length_a   1.000
_cell.length_b   1.000
_cell.length_c   1.000
_cell.angle_alpha   90.00
_cell.angle_beta   90.00
_cell.angle_gamma   90.00
#
_symmetry.space_group_name_H-M   'P 1'
#
loop_
_entity.id
_entity.type
_entity.pdbx_description
1 polymer ?
#
loop_
_entity_poly.entity_id
_entity_poly.type
_entity_poly.pdbx_seq_one_letter_code
_entity_poly.pdbx_strand_id
1 'polypeptide(L)'
;FRNNKIMMTSTSSSQTHVHNFHANDLIWAKLKGLPPWPAIVLNSNSEPLTSDISVGKILVMFYGTKEKALMRPCDLFPYNENRHQFEVPRKHKGFNEGMNEIRQSAGLGVDPLFTRDFDAIAAPR
;
A
#
# COMPACT_ATOMS: atom_id res chain seq x y z
N PHE A 1 -29.87 28.76 -35.72
CA PHE A 1 -28.70 27.87 -35.87
C PHE A 1 -28.44 27.17 -34.54
N ARG A 2 -28.45 25.83 -34.61
CA ARG A 2 -28.13 24.78 -33.62
C ARG A 2 -27.75 25.18 -32.17
N ASN A 3 -28.51 24.59 -31.26
CA ASN A 3 -28.18 24.30 -29.86
C ASN A 3 -26.78 23.67 -29.70
N ASN A 4 -26.14 23.89 -28.55
CA ASN A 4 -25.73 22.77 -27.68
C ASN A 4 -25.36 23.22 -26.26
N LYS A 5 -26.17 22.70 -25.32
CA LYS A 5 -25.93 22.52 -23.89
C LYS A 5 -24.85 21.44 -23.71
N ILE A 6 -23.80 21.70 -22.92
CA ILE A 6 -23.04 20.65 -22.25
C ILE A 6 -22.85 21.05 -20.79
N MET A 7 -23.71 20.48 -19.95
CA MET A 7 -23.43 20.26 -18.54
C MET A 7 -22.38 19.15 -18.48
N MET A 8 -21.21 19.40 -17.90
CA MET A 8 -20.30 18.32 -17.50
C MET A 8 -20.59 17.97 -16.04
N THR A 9 -21.63 17.16 -15.86
CA THR A 9 -21.65 16.20 -14.75
C THR A 9 -20.87 14.97 -15.21
N SER A 10 -19.67 14.79 -14.67
CA SER A 10 -18.91 13.54 -14.77
C SER A 10 -18.48 13.21 -13.34
N THR A 11 -19.28 12.49 -12.58
CA THR A 11 -19.31 11.01 -12.51
C THR A 11 -17.99 10.48 -11.98
N SER A 12 -18.04 9.88 -10.79
CA SER A 12 -17.00 9.07 -10.18
C SER A 12 -16.35 8.12 -11.20
N SER A 13 -15.19 8.48 -11.74
CA SER A 13 -14.37 7.57 -12.53
C SER A 13 -13.12 7.25 -11.73
N SER A 14 -12.90 5.97 -11.49
CA SER A 14 -11.67 5.36 -11.02
C SER A 14 -10.48 5.92 -11.80
N GLN A 15 -9.88 7.00 -11.29
CA GLN A 15 -8.70 7.58 -11.90
C GLN A 15 -7.56 6.61 -11.61
N THR A 16 -7.21 5.78 -12.58
CA THR A 16 -5.93 5.06 -12.58
C THR A 16 -4.84 6.11 -12.80
N HIS A 17 -4.57 6.91 -11.77
CA HIS A 17 -3.43 7.81 -11.76
C HIS A 17 -2.21 6.91 -11.69
N VAL A 18 -1.47 6.79 -12.79
CA VAL A 18 -0.14 6.17 -12.78
C VAL A 18 0.71 7.05 -11.86
N HIS A 19 0.83 6.63 -10.62
CA HIS A 19 1.67 7.31 -9.64
C HIS A 19 3.11 6.87 -9.91
N ASN A 20 3.99 7.86 -10.13
CA ASN A 20 5.41 7.59 -10.27
C ASN A 20 5.99 7.44 -8.86
N PHE A 21 6.29 6.21 -8.49
CA PHE A 21 6.89 5.88 -7.20
C PHE A 21 8.41 5.94 -7.26
N HIS A 22 9.02 6.50 -6.22
CA HIS A 22 10.46 6.67 -6.06
C HIS A 22 10.95 5.93 -4.82
N ALA A 23 12.26 5.72 -4.72
CA ALA A 23 12.87 5.07 -3.56
C ALA A 23 12.48 5.78 -2.26
N ASN A 24 12.15 4.98 -1.24
CA ASN A 24 11.63 5.36 0.06
C ASN A 24 10.18 5.87 0.11
N ASP A 25 9.43 5.84 -1.00
CA ASP A 25 8.00 6.12 -0.95
C ASP A 25 7.28 5.04 -0.13
N LEU A 26 6.43 5.51 0.79
CA LEU A 26 5.53 4.66 1.55
C LEU A 26 4.29 4.37 0.73
N ILE A 27 3.96 3.10 0.59
CA ILE A 27 2.94 2.63 -0.33
C ILE A 27 2.12 1.48 0.25
N TRP A 28 1.00 1.19 -0.40
CA TRP A 28 0.28 -0.06 -0.28
C TRP A 28 0.54 -0.90 -1.52
N ALA A 29 0.96 -2.14 -1.31
CA ALA A 29 1.18 -3.10 -2.38
C ALA A 29 0.08 -4.17 -2.35
N LYS A 30 -0.68 -4.28 -3.46
CA LYS A 30 -1.83 -5.19 -3.57
C LYS A 30 -1.43 -6.48 -4.26
N LEU A 31 -1.26 -7.53 -3.46
CA LEU A 31 -1.04 -8.90 -3.94
C LEU A 31 -2.38 -9.59 -4.24
N LYS A 32 -2.41 -10.51 -5.21
CA LYS A 32 -3.64 -11.25 -5.55
C LYS A 32 -4.03 -12.16 -4.38
N GLY A 33 -5.28 -12.02 -3.91
CA GLY A 33 -5.81 -12.84 -2.82
C GLY A 33 -5.37 -12.43 -1.40
N LEU A 34 -4.61 -11.33 -1.28
CA LEU A 34 -4.17 -10.78 0.00
C LEU A 34 -4.70 -9.35 0.18
N PRO A 35 -4.82 -8.86 1.42
CA PRO A 35 -5.11 -7.45 1.65
C PRO A 35 -3.99 -6.57 1.08
N PRO A 36 -4.28 -5.29 0.74
CA PRO A 36 -3.24 -4.31 0.44
C PRO A 36 -2.26 -4.22 1.61
N TRP A 37 -0.99 -4.53 1.35
CA TRP A 37 0.02 -4.68 2.39
C TRP A 37 0.87 -3.42 2.49
N PRO A 38 1.20 -2.94 3.71
CA PRO A 38 2.08 -1.79 3.88
C PRO A 38 3.50 -2.09 3.38
N ALA A 39 4.03 -1.25 2.51
CA ALA A 39 5.36 -1.45 1.93
C ALA A 39 6.11 -0.13 1.72
N ILE A 40 7.41 -0.26 1.47
CA ILE A 40 8.30 0.84 1.07
C ILE A 40 8.96 0.51 -0.26
N VAL A 41 9.10 1.50 -1.13
CA VAL A 41 9.83 1.35 -2.39
C VAL A 41 11.33 1.31 -2.11
N LEU A 42 12.00 0.27 -2.61
CA LEU A 42 13.45 0.17 -2.52
C LEU A 42 14.12 0.82 -3.73
N ASN A 43 15.38 1.23 -3.55
CA ASN A 43 16.20 1.67 -4.66
C ASN A 43 16.55 0.48 -5.56
N SER A 44 16.31 0.57 -6.88
CA SER A 44 16.66 -0.48 -7.83
C SER A 44 18.14 -0.88 -7.81
N ASN A 45 19.02 0.02 -7.35
CA ASN A 45 20.46 -0.24 -7.20
C ASN A 45 20.80 -1.09 -5.97
N SER A 46 19.84 -1.36 -5.07
CA SER A 46 20.10 -2.12 -3.85
C SER A 46 20.25 -3.63 -4.07
N GLU A 47 19.83 -4.15 -5.23
CA GLU A 47 19.90 -5.57 -5.56
C GLU A 47 20.31 -5.73 -7.03
N PRO A 48 21.18 -6.70 -7.38
CA PRO A 48 21.53 -7.00 -8.77
C PRO A 48 20.35 -7.69 -9.47
N LEU A 49 19.35 -6.91 -9.86
CA LEU A 49 18.26 -7.37 -10.70
C LEU A 49 18.70 -7.28 -12.16
N THR A 50 18.62 -8.39 -12.89
CA THR A 50 18.82 -8.36 -14.34
C THR A 50 17.77 -7.46 -14.97
N SER A 51 18.23 -6.54 -15.83
CA SER A 51 17.43 -5.48 -16.46
C SER A 51 16.15 -6.01 -17.11
N ASP A 52 16.20 -7.21 -17.69
CA ASP A 52 15.10 -7.79 -18.46
C ASP A 52 13.92 -8.21 -17.57
N ILE A 53 14.17 -8.55 -16.30
CA ILE A 53 13.14 -8.97 -15.34
C ILE A 53 12.46 -7.76 -14.68
N SER A 54 13.16 -6.63 -14.60
CA SER A 54 12.75 -5.43 -13.86
C SER A 54 12.11 -4.34 -14.73
N VAL A 55 12.12 -4.45 -16.07
CA VAL A 55 11.50 -3.44 -16.95
C VAL A 55 10.05 -3.19 -16.56
N GLY A 56 9.77 -1.95 -16.14
CA GLY A 56 8.42 -1.51 -15.75
C GLY A 56 7.90 -2.05 -14.41
N LYS A 57 8.74 -2.69 -13.60
CA LYS A 57 8.41 -3.13 -12.23
C LYS A 57 9.18 -2.32 -11.19
N ILE A 58 8.57 -2.17 -10.02
CA ILE A 58 9.11 -1.44 -8.88
C ILE A 58 9.47 -2.45 -7.80
N LEU A 59 10.71 -2.38 -7.28
CA LEU A 59 11.14 -3.20 -6.17
C LEU A 59 10.59 -2.61 -4.86
N VAL A 60 9.91 -3.42 -4.07
CA VAL A 60 9.32 -3.00 -2.79
C VAL A 60 9.72 -3.97 -1.69
N MET A 61 9.75 -3.50 -0.45
CA MET A 61 9.85 -4.31 0.76
C MET A 61 8.56 -4.20 1.57
N PHE A 62 7.98 -5.33 1.93
CA PHE A 62 6.79 -5.39 2.77
C PHE A 62 7.16 -5.20 4.24
N TYR A 63 6.49 -4.27 4.93
CA TYR A 63 6.64 -4.13 6.37
C TYR A 63 6.08 -5.37 7.10
N GLY A 64 6.59 -5.64 8.29
CA GLY A 64 6.32 -6.85 9.08
C GLY A 64 7.09 -8.07 8.59
N THR A 65 6.84 -8.54 7.35
CA THR A 65 7.51 -9.75 6.82
C THR A 65 8.93 -9.50 6.33
N LYS A 66 9.26 -8.25 5.98
CA LYS A 66 10.54 -7.84 5.36
C LYS A 66 10.84 -8.53 4.02
N GLU A 67 9.85 -9.20 3.45
CA GLU A 67 9.97 -9.81 2.12
C GLU A 67 10.09 -8.71 1.06
N LYS A 68 10.83 -9.00 -0.02
CA LYS A 68 11.00 -8.10 -1.17
C LYS A 68 10.31 -8.69 -2.39
N ALA A 69 9.68 -7.84 -3.20
CA ALA A 69 9.06 -8.26 -4.46
C ALA A 69 9.13 -7.18 -5.53
N LEU A 70 9.10 -7.62 -6.80
CA LEU A 70 8.91 -6.75 -7.95
C LEU A 70 7.41 -6.63 -8.27
N MET A 71 6.87 -5.44 -8.07
CA MET A 71 5.45 -5.14 -8.25
C MET A 71 5.22 -4.26 -9.49
N ARG A 72 4.05 -4.39 -10.11
CA ARG A 72 3.65 -3.48 -11.20
C ARG A 72 3.13 -2.17 -10.60
N PRO A 73 3.37 -1.01 -11.23
CA PRO A 73 2.83 0.27 -10.76
C PRO A 73 1.31 0.27 -10.54
N CYS A 74 0.55 -0.49 -11.35
CA CYS A 74 -0.91 -0.60 -11.22
C CYS A 74 -1.40 -1.32 -9.97
N ASP A 75 -0.52 -2.08 -9.30
CA ASP A 75 -0.82 -2.82 -8.08
C ASP A 75 -0.32 -2.07 -6.83
N LEU A 76 0.18 -0.84 -7.00
CA LEU A 76 0.71 0.02 -5.94
C LEU A 76 -0.17 1.26 -5.75
N PHE A 77 -0.33 1.67 -4.50
CA PHE A 77 -1.15 2.83 -4.13
C PHE A 77 -0.39 3.71 -3.11
N PRO A 78 -0.51 5.04 -3.17
CA PRO A 78 0.14 5.93 -2.20
C PRO A 78 -0.32 5.64 -0.77
N TYR A 79 0.60 5.61 0.20
CA TYR A 79 0.25 5.29 1.58
C TYR A 79 -0.81 6.25 2.13
N ASN A 80 -0.51 7.56 2.12
CA ASN A 80 -1.29 8.61 2.78
C ASN A 80 -2.73 8.72 2.27
N GLU A 81 -2.92 8.65 0.96
CA GLU A 81 -4.23 8.83 0.31
C GLU A 81 -5.18 7.66 0.61
N ASN A 82 -4.63 6.46 0.76
CA ASN A 82 -5.42 5.23 0.92
C ASN A 82 -5.50 4.72 2.37
N ARG A 83 -4.91 5.43 3.34
CA ARG A 83 -4.91 5.03 4.76
C ARG A 83 -6.31 4.72 5.28
N HIS A 84 -7.27 5.62 5.03
CA HIS A 84 -8.65 5.47 5.49
C HIS A 84 -9.32 4.16 5.02
N GLN A 85 -8.85 3.57 3.92
CA GLN A 85 -9.39 2.34 3.36
C GLN A 85 -8.59 1.10 3.74
N PHE A 86 -7.26 1.21 3.81
CA PHE A 86 -6.36 0.05 3.92
C PHE A 86 -5.78 -0.14 5.33
N GLU A 87 -5.82 0.87 6.19
CA GLU A 87 -5.35 0.83 7.57
C GLU A 87 -6.38 0.15 8.49
N VAL A 88 -6.66 -1.11 8.19
CA VAL A 88 -7.63 -1.95 8.91
C VAL A 88 -6.90 -3.17 9.44
N PRO A 89 -6.92 -3.43 10.75
CA PRO A 89 -6.29 -4.61 11.36
C PRO A 89 -6.68 -5.92 10.64
N ARG A 90 -5.70 -6.79 10.38
CA ARG A 90 -5.90 -8.10 9.71
C ARG A 90 -5.27 -9.24 10.50
N LYS A 91 -5.77 -10.45 10.31
CA LYS A 91 -5.23 -11.67 10.95
C LYS A 91 -4.01 -12.28 10.22
N HIS A 92 -3.55 -11.68 9.13
CA HIS A 92 -2.37 -12.19 8.42
C HIS A 92 -1.11 -11.94 9.25
N LYS A 93 -0.28 -12.98 9.38
CA LYS A 93 0.98 -12.92 10.12
C LYS A 93 1.86 -11.77 9.60
N GLY A 94 2.32 -10.90 10.51
CA GLY A 94 3.14 -9.74 10.19
C GLY A 94 2.38 -8.52 9.68
N PHE A 95 1.06 -8.59 9.38
CA PHE A 95 0.33 -7.44 8.84
C PHE A 95 0.23 -6.28 9.84
N ASN A 96 -0.22 -6.58 11.07
CA ASN A 96 -0.43 -5.53 12.08
C ASN A 96 0.90 -4.95 12.58
N GLU A 97 1.93 -5.80 12.73
CA GLU A 97 3.30 -5.34 12.95
C GLU A 97 3.74 -4.39 11.84
N GLY A 98 3.58 -4.80 10.58
CA GLY A 98 3.93 -3.99 9.43
C GLY A 98 3.16 -2.66 9.37
N MET A 99 1.92 -2.64 9.86
CA MET A 99 1.14 -1.41 9.96
C MET A 99 1.78 -0.41 10.94
N ASN A 100 2.21 -0.89 12.11
CA ASN A 100 2.89 -0.04 13.07
C ASN A 100 4.25 0.46 12.56
N GLU A 101 4.97 -0.34 11.78
CA GLU A 101 6.24 0.06 11.19
C GLU A 101 6.08 1.15 10.12
N ILE A 102 5.11 1.02 9.21
CA ILE A 102 4.86 2.05 8.19
C ILE A 102 4.35 3.35 8.83
N ARG A 103 3.53 3.26 9.89
CA ARG A 103 3.09 4.42 10.66
C ARG A 103 4.27 5.17 11.27
N GLN A 104 5.19 4.46 11.91
CA GLN A 104 6.41 5.05 12.47
C GLN A 104 7.27 5.68 11.36
N SER A 105 7.41 5.02 10.22
CA SER A 105 8.13 5.56 9.06
C SER A 105 7.46 6.82 8.51
N ALA A 106 6.14 6.94 8.63
CA ALA A 106 5.37 8.14 8.30
C ALA A 106 5.39 9.21 9.40
N GLY A 107 6.17 9.03 10.47
CA GLY A 107 6.24 9.95 11.61
C GLY A 107 5.02 9.92 12.55
N LEU A 108 4.23 8.84 12.48
CA LEU A 108 3.05 8.64 13.32
C LEU A 108 3.38 7.73 14.51
N GLY A 109 2.59 7.85 15.57
CA GLY A 109 2.67 6.94 16.71
C GLY A 109 2.19 5.52 16.38
N VAL A 110 2.68 4.55 17.15
CA VAL A 110 2.16 3.18 17.22
C VAL A 110 0.69 3.25 17.64
N ASP A 111 -0.17 2.52 16.94
CA ASP A 111 -1.58 2.50 17.25
C ASP A 111 -1.92 1.19 18.00
N PRO A 112 -2.49 1.29 19.22
CA PRO A 112 -2.86 0.12 20.02
C PRO A 112 -3.79 -0.86 19.28
N LEU A 113 -4.51 -0.43 18.26
CA LEU A 113 -5.34 -1.29 17.42
C LEU A 113 -4.54 -2.40 16.71
N PHE A 114 -3.27 -2.15 16.42
CA PHE A 114 -2.39 -3.11 15.72
C PHE A 114 -1.43 -3.84 16.67
N THR A 115 -1.44 -3.53 17.97
CA THR A 115 -0.60 -4.21 18.97
C THR A 115 -1.36 -5.24 19.80
N ARG A 116 -2.69 -5.21 19.77
CA ARG A 116 -3.50 -6.14 20.56
C ARG A 116 -3.66 -7.45 19.81
N ASP A 117 -3.34 -8.54 20.48
CA ASP A 117 -3.83 -9.85 20.07
C ASP A 117 -5.35 -9.79 19.99
N PHE A 118 -5.91 -10.10 18.82
CA PHE A 118 -7.36 -10.20 18.65
C PHE A 118 -7.99 -11.21 19.62
N ASP A 119 -7.18 -12.15 20.14
CA ASP A 119 -7.60 -13.14 21.12
C ASP A 119 -7.86 -12.54 22.52
N ALA A 120 -7.33 -11.36 22.84
CA ALA A 120 -7.55 -10.70 24.14
C ALA A 120 -8.91 -9.99 24.26
N ILE A 121 -9.68 -9.88 23.16
CA ILE A 121 -11.04 -9.30 23.17
C ILE A 121 -12.09 -10.38 23.50
N ALA A 122 -11.72 -11.66 23.47
CA ALA A 122 -12.58 -12.79 23.79
C ALA A 122 -12.44 -13.26 25.25
N ALA A 123 -12.18 -12.37 26.20
CA ALA A 123 -12.41 -12.69 27.62
C ALA A 123 -13.93 -12.66 27.87
N PRO A 124 -14.59 -13.79 28.20
CA PRO A 124 -15.95 -13.75 28.70
C PRO A 124 -15.95 -13.08 30.09
N ARG A 125 -17.01 -12.32 30.37
CA ARG A 125 -17.37 -11.91 31.73
C ARG A 125 -17.65 -13.12 32.61
#